data_AF-A0A9W6VHP0-F1
#
_entry.id   AF-A0A9W6VHP0-F1
#
_cell.length_a   1.000
_cell.length_b   1.000
_cell.length_c   1.000
_cell.angle_alpha   90.00
_cell.angle_beta   90.00
_cell.angle_gamma   90.00
#
_symmetry.space_group_name_H-M   'P 1'
#
loop_
_entity.id
_entity.type
_entity.pdbx_description
1 polymer ?
#
loop_
_entity_poly.entity_id
_entity_poly.type
_entity_poly.pdbx_seq_one_letter_code
_entity_poly.pdbx_strand_id
1 'polypeptide(L)'
;MGRYNHFNRSGGASIYWTPSTGAHAIQGAIRSQWASLGWETALGYPTTDESLTPDGVGRYNHFSKSASIYWTPATGARAVYGAIRDKWASLGWETSPLGYPTSNEYSVPGGRRNDFQHGYITWNSATGTTTVTYT
;
A
#
# COMPACT_ATOMS: atom_id res chain seq x y z
N MET A 1 -0.20 -12.03 19.36
CA MET A 1 -0.88 -10.81 19.82
C MET A 1 0.10 -9.64 19.69
N GLY A 2 -0.29 -8.56 19.03
CA GLY A 2 0.55 -7.36 18.85
C GLY A 2 0.37 -6.33 19.96
N ARG A 3 1.18 -5.28 19.93
CA ARG A 3 1.07 -4.08 20.80
C ARG A 3 1.15 -2.83 19.95
N TYR A 4 0.50 -1.76 20.36
CA TYR A 4 0.61 -0.47 19.68
C TYR A 4 0.52 0.70 20.66
N ASN A 5 1.11 1.82 20.27
CA ASN A 5 0.89 3.13 20.89
C ASN A 5 0.41 4.10 19.81
N HIS A 6 -0.55 4.95 20.17
CA HIS A 6 -0.93 6.12 19.37
C HIS A 6 -0.32 7.37 19.97
N PHE A 7 0.20 8.24 19.11
CA PHE A 7 0.80 9.50 19.48
C PHE A 7 -0.06 10.64 18.97
N ASN A 8 -0.23 11.67 19.81
CA ASN A 8 -1.02 12.84 19.46
C ASN A 8 -0.18 13.79 18.61
N ARG A 9 -0.41 13.77 17.29
CA ARG A 9 0.17 14.66 16.27
C ARG A 9 -0.91 14.97 15.25
N SER A 10 -0.87 16.15 14.62
CA SER A 10 -1.71 16.42 13.45
C SER A 10 -1.46 15.36 12.35
N GLY A 11 -2.52 14.71 11.88
CA GLY A 11 -2.46 13.54 10.97
C GLY A 11 -2.21 12.19 11.65
N GLY A 12 -1.96 12.18 12.97
CA GLY A 12 -1.73 11.00 13.79
C GLY A 12 -0.37 10.33 13.56
N ALA A 13 0.14 9.67 14.59
CA ALA A 13 1.26 8.75 14.47
C ALA A 13 1.01 7.52 15.35
N SER A 14 1.56 6.38 14.95
CA SER A 14 1.51 5.14 15.71
C SER A 14 2.83 4.39 15.61
N ILE A 15 3.14 3.60 16.63
CA ILE A 15 4.11 2.51 16.54
C ILE A 15 3.36 1.22 16.80
N TYR A 16 3.47 0.26 15.89
CA TYR A 16 2.88 -1.08 16.01
C TYR A 16 3.98 -2.13 16.07
N TRP A 17 3.83 -3.11 16.96
CA TRP A 17 4.77 -4.19 17.17
C TRP A 17 4.10 -5.56 17.16
N THR A 18 4.76 -6.54 16.54
CA THR A 18 4.51 -7.97 16.74
C THR A 18 5.83 -8.73 16.84
N PRO A 19 5.84 -9.97 17.39
CA PRO A 19 7.03 -10.81 17.39
C PRO A 19 7.61 -11.08 15.99
N SER A 20 6.76 -11.15 14.95
CA SER A 20 7.18 -11.50 13.59
C SER A 20 7.59 -10.30 12.75
N THR A 21 7.11 -9.09 13.06
CA THR A 21 7.40 -7.89 12.27
C THR A 21 8.39 -6.96 12.95
N GLY A 22 8.54 -7.00 14.28
CA GLY A 22 9.20 -5.93 15.03
C GLY A 22 8.31 -4.68 15.15
N ALA A 23 8.88 -3.61 15.71
CA ALA A 23 8.18 -2.34 15.95
C ALA A 23 8.41 -1.40 14.77
N HIS A 24 7.33 -0.83 14.23
CA HIS A 24 7.38 0.05 13.05
C HIS A 24 6.52 1.29 13.25
N ALA A 25 7.05 2.44 12.84
CA ALA A 25 6.38 3.71 12.84
C ALA A 25 5.54 3.92 11.58
N ILE A 26 4.33 4.46 11.76
CA ILE A 26 3.39 4.81 10.69
C ILE A 26 2.66 6.09 11.07
N GLN A 27 2.56 7.05 10.15
CA GLN A 27 2.04 8.38 10.46
C GLN A 27 1.24 9.00 9.31
N GLY A 28 0.63 10.16 9.59
CA GLY A 28 0.03 11.03 8.59
C GLY A 28 -0.99 10.34 7.67
N ALA A 29 -0.88 10.63 6.37
CA ALA A 29 -1.82 10.16 5.37
C ALA A 29 -1.79 8.63 5.18
N ILE A 30 -0.61 8.00 5.29
CA ILE A 30 -0.48 6.54 5.19
C ILE A 30 -1.18 5.87 6.37
N ARG A 31 -0.95 6.37 7.60
CA ARG A 31 -1.69 5.90 8.79
C ARG A 31 -3.19 6.10 8.65
N SER A 32 -3.63 7.26 8.15
CA SER A 32 -5.05 7.57 7.99
C SER A 32 -5.72 6.65 6.97
N GLN A 33 -5.02 6.32 5.88
CA GLN A 33 -5.50 5.36 4.89
C GLN A 33 -5.53 3.93 5.43
N TRP A 34 -4.54 3.54 6.24
CA TRP A 34 -4.57 2.23 6.89
C TRP A 34 -5.71 2.13 7.92
N ALA A 35 -5.97 3.22 8.66
CA ALA A 35 -7.07 3.32 9.60
C ALA A 35 -8.44 3.18 8.92
N SER A 36 -8.65 3.85 7.79
CA SER A 36 -9.92 3.79 7.05
C SER A 36 -10.22 2.40 6.49
N LEU A 37 -9.18 1.58 6.28
CA LEU A 37 -9.30 0.20 5.84
C LEU A 37 -9.54 -0.79 6.99
N GLY A 38 -9.44 -0.37 8.25
CA GLY A 38 -9.61 -1.25 9.42
C GLY A 38 -8.30 -1.74 10.04
N TRP A 39 -7.21 -0.99 9.89
CA TRP A 39 -5.94 -1.23 10.57
C TRP A 39 -5.36 -2.63 10.30
N GLU A 40 -4.79 -3.27 11.31
CA GLU A 40 -4.12 -4.57 11.21
C GLU A 40 -5.06 -5.71 10.79
N THR A 41 -6.37 -5.54 10.97
CA THR A 41 -7.34 -6.55 10.54
C THR A 41 -7.41 -6.65 9.02
N ALA A 42 -7.23 -5.52 8.31
CA ALA A 42 -7.27 -5.48 6.86
C ALA A 42 -5.93 -5.81 6.20
N LEU A 43 -4.91 -4.98 6.40
CA LEU A 43 -3.63 -5.11 5.69
C LEU A 43 -2.56 -5.87 6.49
N GLY A 44 -2.84 -6.22 7.75
CA GLY A 44 -1.84 -6.73 8.67
C GLY A 44 -1.02 -5.62 9.30
N TYR A 45 0.06 -6.02 9.98
CA TYR A 45 0.94 -5.09 10.69
C TYR A 45 1.98 -4.48 9.73
N PRO A 46 2.42 -3.24 9.95
CA PRO A 46 3.52 -2.67 9.19
C PRO A 46 4.78 -3.53 9.33
N THR A 47 5.53 -3.67 8.26
CA THR A 47 6.81 -4.41 8.20
C THR A 47 8.00 -3.50 7.90
N THR A 48 7.73 -2.21 7.72
CA THR A 48 8.73 -1.15 7.55
C THR A 48 8.27 0.07 8.34
N ASP A 49 9.22 0.91 8.74
CA ASP A 49 8.93 2.30 9.06
C ASP A 49 8.44 3.05 7.82
N GLU A 50 7.76 4.18 8.03
CA GLU A 50 7.39 5.09 6.93
C GLU A 50 8.66 5.69 6.31
N SER A 51 8.99 5.24 5.11
CA SER A 51 10.26 5.56 4.44
C SER A 51 10.02 6.37 3.17
N LEU A 52 11.02 7.15 2.74
CA LEU A 52 11.04 7.77 1.43
C LEU A 52 11.17 6.68 0.35
N THR A 53 10.47 6.86 -0.77
CA THR A 53 10.69 6.03 -1.95
C THR A 53 12.07 6.32 -2.56
N PRO A 54 12.69 5.33 -3.23
CA PRO A 54 13.97 5.48 -3.94
C PRO A 54 14.10 6.70 -4.86
N ASP A 55 13.01 7.13 -5.51
CA ASP A 55 12.98 8.31 -6.39
C ASP A 55 12.92 9.65 -5.63
N GLY A 56 12.76 9.62 -4.30
CA GLY A 56 12.66 10.80 -3.43
C GLY A 56 11.32 11.55 -3.47
N VAL A 57 10.31 11.04 -4.19
CA VAL A 57 9.03 11.76 -4.39
C VAL A 57 7.98 11.36 -3.36
N GLY A 58 7.85 10.07 -3.10
CA GLY A 58 6.80 9.50 -2.28
C GLY A 58 7.26 9.00 -0.92
N ARG A 59 6.29 8.49 -0.16
CA ARG A 59 6.51 7.75 1.08
C ARG A 59 5.72 6.46 1.06
N TYR A 60 6.18 5.46 1.80
CA TYR A 60 5.47 4.18 1.86
C TYR A 60 5.61 3.45 3.20
N ASN A 61 4.66 2.55 3.46
CA ASN A 61 4.82 1.43 4.38
C ASN A 61 4.44 0.13 3.66
N HIS A 62 5.18 -0.94 3.92
CA HIS A 62 4.75 -2.31 3.60
C HIS A 62 4.04 -2.95 4.80
N PHE A 63 3.17 -3.92 4.52
CA PHE A 63 2.37 -4.61 5.52
C PHE A 63 2.38 -6.12 5.33
N SER A 64 2.14 -6.85 6.41
CA SER A 64 2.34 -8.30 6.49
C SER A 64 1.39 -9.15 5.64
N LYS A 65 0.26 -8.62 5.15
CA LYS A 65 -0.70 -9.36 4.30
C LYS A 65 -0.51 -9.07 2.80
N SER A 66 0.74 -9.06 2.34
CA SER A 66 1.10 -8.70 0.96
C SER A 66 0.45 -7.37 0.51
N ALA A 67 0.61 -6.34 1.33
CA ALA A 67 -0.03 -5.05 1.11
C ALA A 67 0.99 -3.92 1.25
N SER A 68 0.71 -2.80 0.59
CA SER A 68 1.53 -1.60 0.67
C SER A 68 0.64 -0.37 0.51
N ILE A 69 0.96 0.69 1.24
CA ILE A 69 0.34 2.00 1.03
C ILE A 69 1.46 2.95 0.63
N TYR A 70 1.27 3.61 -0.51
CA TYR A 70 2.16 4.64 -1.01
C TYR A 70 1.44 5.98 -0.97
N TRP A 71 2.19 7.04 -0.68
CA TRP A 71 1.71 8.41 -0.69
C TRP A 71 2.61 9.27 -1.57
N THR A 72 2.00 10.14 -2.37
CA THR A 72 2.67 11.28 -3.00
C THR A 72 1.83 12.54 -2.79
N PRO A 73 2.41 13.75 -2.95
CA PRO A 73 1.64 14.99 -2.97
C PRO A 73 0.55 15.01 -4.04
N ALA A 74 0.77 14.35 -5.19
CA ALA A 74 -0.13 14.35 -6.33
C ALA A 74 -1.30 13.37 -6.19
N THR A 75 -1.05 12.18 -5.63
CA THR A 75 -2.05 11.09 -5.60
C THR A 75 -2.65 10.86 -4.22
N GLY A 76 -2.06 11.41 -3.17
CA GLY A 76 -2.41 11.07 -1.79
C GLY A 76 -2.05 9.62 -1.45
N ALA A 77 -2.55 9.13 -0.31
CA ALA A 77 -2.27 7.77 0.14
C ALA A 77 -3.17 6.76 -0.60
N ARG A 78 -2.56 5.73 -1.19
CA ARG A 78 -3.22 4.70 -1.98
C ARG A 78 -2.72 3.31 -1.59
N ALA A 79 -3.66 2.41 -1.33
CA ALA A 79 -3.41 1.03 -0.97
C ALA A 79 -3.41 0.12 -2.21
N VAL A 80 -2.39 -0.74 -2.27
CA VAL A 80 -2.24 -1.80 -3.26
C VAL A 80 -1.97 -3.10 -2.50
N TYR A 81 -2.68 -4.18 -2.78
CA TYR A 81 -2.55 -5.42 -2.03
C TYR A 81 -2.71 -6.68 -2.90
N GLY A 82 -2.35 -7.82 -2.31
CA GLY A 82 -2.44 -9.13 -2.95
C GLY A 82 -1.67 -9.23 -4.26
N ALA A 83 -2.22 -9.99 -5.21
CA ALA A 83 -1.59 -10.29 -6.48
C ALA A 83 -1.25 -9.03 -7.31
N ILE A 84 -2.05 -7.96 -7.20
CA ILE A 84 -1.80 -6.69 -7.87
C ILE A 84 -0.53 -6.04 -7.32
N ARG A 85 -0.40 -5.97 -5.99
CA ARG A 85 0.81 -5.47 -5.32
C ARG A 85 2.03 -6.29 -5.71
N ASP A 86 1.92 -7.61 -5.70
CA ASP A 86 3.04 -8.50 -6.01
C ASP A 86 3.47 -8.36 -7.48
N LYS A 87 2.52 -8.15 -8.39
CA LYS A 87 2.84 -7.86 -9.78
C LYS A 87 3.57 -6.52 -9.92
N TRP A 88 3.05 -5.46 -9.31
CA TRP A 88 3.69 -4.14 -9.34
C TRP A 88 5.09 -4.16 -8.70
N ALA A 89 5.26 -4.90 -7.60
CA ALA A 89 6.55 -5.16 -6.96
C ALA A 89 7.56 -5.78 -7.94
N SER A 90 7.15 -6.81 -8.68
CA SER A 90 8.00 -7.49 -9.66
C SER A 90 8.44 -6.60 -10.83
N LEU A 91 7.74 -5.48 -11.05
CA LEU A 91 8.06 -4.51 -12.10
C LEU A 91 8.99 -3.40 -11.60
N GLY A 92 9.32 -3.36 -10.31
CA GLY A 92 10.15 -2.30 -9.72
C GLY A 92 9.36 -1.18 -9.05
N TRP A 93 8.13 -1.44 -8.59
CA TRP A 93 7.36 -0.50 -7.77
C TRP A 93 7.11 0.84 -8.49
N GLU A 94 7.24 1.97 -7.78
CA GLU A 94 7.08 3.32 -8.31
C GLU A 94 8.12 3.68 -9.37
N THR A 95 9.26 2.99 -9.40
CA THR A 95 10.27 3.16 -10.46
C THR A 95 9.94 2.39 -11.74
N SER A 96 8.88 1.58 -11.73
CA SER A 96 8.39 0.89 -12.93
C SER A 96 7.72 1.87 -13.91
N PRO A 97 7.52 1.48 -15.18
CA PRO A 97 6.80 2.30 -16.14
C PRO A 97 5.36 2.65 -15.75
N LEU A 98 4.75 2.00 -14.76
CA LEU A 98 3.42 2.35 -14.25
C LEU A 98 3.44 3.60 -13.35
N GLY A 99 4.55 3.85 -12.65
CA GLY A 99 4.64 4.89 -11.61
C GLY A 99 3.87 4.55 -10.34
N TYR A 100 3.38 5.60 -9.67
CA TYR A 100 2.64 5.50 -8.40
C TYR A 100 1.18 5.09 -8.60
N PRO A 101 0.56 4.42 -7.60
CA PRO A 101 -0.87 4.21 -7.58
C PRO A 101 -1.64 5.54 -7.50
N THR A 102 -2.69 5.64 -8.30
CA THR A 102 -3.63 6.78 -8.35
C THR A 102 -4.99 6.43 -7.73
N SER A 103 -5.29 5.13 -7.58
CA SER A 103 -6.49 4.62 -6.92
C SER A 103 -6.17 3.58 -5.83
N ASN A 104 -7.10 3.40 -4.89
CA ASN A 104 -7.16 2.16 -4.10
C ASN A 104 -7.73 1.05 -4.97
N GLU A 105 -7.52 -0.21 -4.58
CA GLU A 105 -8.08 -1.32 -5.33
C GLU A 105 -9.62 -1.31 -5.31
N TYR A 106 -10.25 -1.44 -6.47
CA TYR A 106 -11.70 -1.47 -6.63
C TYR A 106 -12.18 -2.64 -7.50
N SER A 107 -13.47 -2.97 -7.38
CA SER A 107 -14.07 -4.07 -8.12
C SER A 107 -14.31 -3.72 -9.58
N VAL A 108 -14.01 -4.66 -10.46
CA VAL A 108 -14.32 -4.62 -11.89
C VAL A 108 -14.98 -5.95 -12.29
N PRO A 109 -15.71 -6.02 -13.42
CA PRO A 109 -16.23 -7.29 -13.91
C PRO A 109 -15.11 -8.34 -14.01
N GLY A 110 -15.30 -9.49 -13.36
CA GLY A 110 -14.33 -10.60 -13.37
C GLY A 110 -13.13 -10.43 -12.42
N GLY A 111 -13.08 -9.38 -11.58
CA GLY A 111 -12.09 -9.30 -10.51
C GLY A 111 -11.86 -7.89 -9.96
N ARG A 112 -10.60 -7.47 -9.89
CA ARG A 112 -10.15 -6.27 -9.17
C ARG A 112 -9.17 -5.45 -10.00
N ARG A 113 -9.02 -4.16 -9.69
CA ARG A 113 -8.11 -3.25 -10.40
C ARG A 113 -7.50 -2.19 -9.47
N ASN A 114 -6.23 -1.88 -9.67
CA ASN A 114 -5.62 -0.61 -9.25
C ASN A 114 -5.19 0.20 -10.48
N ASP A 115 -5.39 1.50 -10.40
CA ASP A 115 -4.88 2.47 -11.37
C ASP A 115 -3.56 3.05 -10.87
N PHE A 116 -2.66 3.31 -11.81
CA PHE A 116 -1.35 3.91 -11.64
C PHE A 116 -1.23 5.14 -12.55
N GLN A 117 -0.15 5.90 -12.43
CA GLN A 117 0.06 7.13 -13.21
C GLN A 117 0.06 6.90 -14.73
N HIS A 118 0.58 5.76 -15.18
CA HIS A 118 0.79 5.46 -16.60
C HIS A 118 0.15 4.13 -17.01
N GLY A 119 -0.93 3.75 -16.34
CA GLY A 119 -1.61 2.50 -16.64
C GLY A 119 -2.40 1.94 -15.47
N TYR A 120 -2.69 0.65 -15.55
CA TYR A 120 -3.41 -0.08 -14.51
C TYR A 120 -3.01 -1.55 -14.48
N ILE A 121 -3.29 -2.19 -13.35
CA ILE A 121 -3.18 -3.64 -13.20
C ILE A 121 -4.56 -4.18 -12.83
N THR A 122 -5.04 -5.17 -13.58
CA THR A 122 -6.22 -5.95 -13.22
C THR A 122 -5.81 -7.31 -12.66
N TRP A 123 -6.61 -7.84 -11.74
CA TRP A 123 -6.57 -9.21 -11.28
C TRP A 123 -7.87 -9.90 -11.66
N ASN A 124 -7.78 -11.11 -12.22
CA ASN A 124 -8.92 -11.93 -12.59
C ASN A 124 -9.21 -12.94 -11.46
N SER A 125 -10.44 -12.94 -10.95
CA SER A 125 -10.83 -13.78 -9.82
C SER A 125 -11.01 -15.26 -10.17
N ALA A 126 -11.25 -15.60 -11.43
CA ALA A 126 -11.44 -16.97 -11.89
C ALA A 126 -10.10 -17.69 -12.12
N THR A 127 -9.09 -16.98 -12.64
CA THR A 127 -7.77 -17.55 -12.97
C THR A 127 -6.69 -17.20 -11.95
N GLY A 128 -6.91 -16.21 -11.11
CA GLY A 128 -5.91 -15.68 -10.18
C GLY A 128 -4.81 -14.85 -10.86
N THR A 129 -4.92 -14.56 -12.16
CA THR A 129 -3.85 -13.92 -12.94
C THR A 129 -3.96 -12.40 -12.93
N THR A 130 -2.81 -11.72 -13.01
CA THR A 130 -2.73 -10.26 -13.18
C THR A 130 -2.37 -9.87 -14.61
N THR A 131 -2.97 -8.79 -15.10
CA THR A 131 -2.67 -8.19 -16.42
C THR A 131 -2.29 -6.74 -16.24
N VAL A 132 -1.22 -6.31 -16.91
CA VAL A 132 -0.71 -4.95 -16.87
C VAL A 132 -1.09 -4.26 -18.17
N THR A 133 -1.64 -3.05 -18.09
CA THR A 133 -1.94 -2.20 -19.26
C THR A 133 -1.31 -0.83 -19.05
N TYR A 134 -0.62 -0.33 -20.07
CA TYR A 134 0.00 1.00 -20.07
C TYR A 134 -0.86 2.00 -20.85
N THR A 135 -0.79 3.28 -20.47
CA THR A 135 -1.55 4.39 -21.09
C THR A 135 -0.68 5.61 -21.31
#